data_AF-B3VRM5-F1
#
_entry.id   AF-B3VRM5-F1
#
_cell.length_a   1.000
_cell.length_b   1.000
_cell.length_c   1.000
_cell.angle_alpha   90.00
_cell.angle_beta   90.00
_cell.angle_gamma   90.00
#
_symmetry.space_group_name_H-M   'P 1'
#
loop_
_entity.id
_entity.type
_entity.pdbx_description
1 polymer ?
#
loop_
_entity_poly.entity_id
_entity_poly.type
_entity_poly.pdbx_seq_one_letter_code
_entity_poly.pdbx_strand_id
1 'polypeptide(L)' 'VDIERSPDLPYVYVNSSGTIENYKPIQVVSACSLETYAFPFDVQNCSLTFKSILHT' A
#
# COMPACT_ATOMS: atom_id res chain seq x y z
N VAL A 1 -13.80 -18.03 3.10
CA VAL A 1 -14.12 -16.76 2.42
C VAL A 1 -12.82 -16.29 1.84
N ASP A 2 -12.64 -16.47 0.55
CA ASP A 2 -11.40 -16.12 -0.13
C ASP A 2 -11.12 -14.63 0.10
N ILE A 3 -10.01 -14.35 0.78
CA ILE A 3 -9.49 -12.98 0.90
C ILE A 3 -9.15 -12.59 -0.53
N GLU A 4 -9.95 -11.71 -1.12
CA GLU A 4 -9.75 -11.07 -2.42
C GLU A 4 -8.34 -10.45 -2.48
N ARG A 5 -7.34 -11.28 -2.77
CA ARG A 5 -5.96 -10.87 -3.01
C ARG A 5 -6.02 -9.91 -4.18
N SER A 6 -5.35 -8.75 -4.04
CA SER A 6 -5.42 -7.70 -5.05
C SER A 6 -5.15 -8.27 -6.45
N PRO A 7 -5.99 -7.92 -7.45
CA PRO A 7 -5.89 -8.50 -8.78
C PRO A 7 -4.52 -8.21 -9.38
N ASP A 8 -3.95 -9.21 -10.05
CA ASP A 8 -2.70 -9.03 -10.76
C ASP A 8 -2.96 -8.41 -12.13
N LEU A 9 -2.26 -7.32 -12.43
CA LEU A 9 -2.38 -6.58 -13.68
C LEU A 9 -1.12 -6.85 -14.51
N PRO A 10 -1.22 -7.63 -15.61
CA PRO A 10 -0.04 -8.14 -16.31
C PRO A 10 0.60 -7.14 -17.28
N TYR A 11 0.01 -5.94 -17.44
CA TYR A 11 0.44 -4.95 -18.42
C TYR A 11 0.92 -3.67 -17.74
N VAL A 12 1.91 -3.03 -18.36
CA VAL A 12 2.46 -1.73 -17.99
C VAL A 12 2.50 -0.82 -19.22
N TYR A 13 2.56 0.49 -19.02
CA TYR A 13 2.76 1.44 -20.10
C TYR A 13 4.23 1.82 -20.24
N VAL A 14 4.70 1.94 -21.48
CA VAL A 14 6.08 2.34 -21.81
C VAL A 14 6.02 3.54 -22.75
N ASN A 15 6.66 4.64 -22.36
CA ASN A 15 6.76 5.83 -23.17
C ASN A 15 8.01 5.78 -24.08
N SER A 16 8.03 6.54 -25.18
CA SER A 16 9.17 6.63 -26.10
C SER A 16 10.45 7.17 -25.44
N SER A 17 10.33 7.86 -24.30
CA SER A 17 11.45 8.29 -23.45
C SER A 17 12.09 7.18 -22.62
N GLY A 18 11.50 5.98 -22.60
CA GLY A 18 11.91 4.86 -21.73
C GLY A 18 11.29 4.87 -20.33
N THR A 19 10.39 5.81 -20.02
CA THR A 19 9.65 5.82 -18.75
C THR A 19 8.62 4.69 -18.71
N ILE A 20 8.52 3.99 -17.58
CA ILE A 20 7.57 2.90 -17.35
C ILE A 20 6.54 3.33 -16.29
N GLU A 21 5.26 3.21 -16.61
CA GLU A 21 4.14 3.46 -15.69
C GLU A 21 3.48 2.14 -15.31
N ASN A 22 3.41 1.84 -14.00
CA ASN A 22 2.86 0.61 -13.47
C ASN A 22 1.76 0.93 -12.45
N TYR A 23 0.52 0.55 -12.77
CA TYR A 23 -0.64 0.74 -11.92
C TYR A 23 -1.04 -0.61 -11.33
N LYS A 24 -1.01 -0.73 -9.99
CA LYS A 24 -1.42 -1.94 -9.29
C LYS A 24 -2.17 -1.62 -8.00
N PRO A 25 -3.41 -2.12 -7.81
CA PRO A 25 -4.07 -2.04 -6.52
C PRO A 25 -3.37 -2.96 -5.51
N ILE A 26 -3.21 -2.51 -4.27
CA ILE A 26 -2.56 -3.30 -3.20
C ILE A 26 -3.44 -3.24 -1.95
N GLN A 27 -3.84 -4.40 -1.45
CA GLN A 27 -4.43 -4.58 -0.13
C GLN A 27 -3.29 -4.74 0.87
N VAL A 28 -3.25 -3.85 1.86
CA VAL A 28 -2.18 -3.81 2.86
C VAL A 28 -2.74 -4.18 4.22
N VAL A 29 -2.05 -5.09 4.90
CA VAL A 29 -2.21 -5.34 6.33
C VAL A 29 -0.91 -4.90 7.00
N SER A 30 -0.99 -3.87 7.84
CA SER A 30 0.16 -3.29 8.55
C SER A 30 -0.08 -3.25 10.05
N ALA A 31 1.03 -3.25 10.81
CA ALA A 31 0.97 -2.96 12.23
C ALA A 31 0.94 -1.44 12.45
N CYS A 32 0.06 -0.99 13.34
CA CYS A 32 -0.06 0.40 13.75
C CYS A 32 -0.39 0.47 15.24
N SER A 33 0.21 1.43 15.95
CA SER A 33 -0.13 1.73 17.34
C SER A 33 -1.44 2.52 17.39
N LEU A 34 -2.41 2.03 18.15
CA LEU A 34 -3.73 2.65 18.30
C LEU A 34 -3.88 3.27 19.69
N GLU A 35 -4.36 4.52 19.77
CA GLU A 35 -4.58 5.22 21.04
C GLU A 35 -6.08 5.37 21.35
N THR A 36 -6.62 4.49 22.21
CA THR A 36 -8.07 4.42 22.50
C THR A 36 -8.48 5.25 23.72
N TYR A 37 -7.74 6.32 24.04
CA TYR A 37 -7.96 7.10 25.26
C TYR A 37 -9.28 7.89 25.25
N ALA A 38 -9.67 8.42 24.08
CA ALA A 38 -10.80 9.33 23.93
C ALA A 38 -12.04 8.67 23.30
N PHE A 39 -12.22 7.36 23.47
CA PHE A 39 -13.33 6.62 22.86
C PHE A 39 -14.70 7.26 23.17
N PRO A 40 -15.60 7.46 22.19
CA PRO A 40 -15.54 7.02 20.79
C PRO A 40 -15.00 8.06 19.78
N PHE A 41 -14.31 9.11 20.25
CA PHE A 41 -13.86 10.26 19.46
C PHE A 41 -12.32 10.36 19.34
N ASP A 42 -11.63 9.23 19.45
CA ASP A 42 -10.21 9.11 19.23
C ASP A 42 -9.82 9.28 17.75
N VAL A 43 -8.58 9.71 17.51
CA VAL A 43 -8.01 9.92 16.18
C VAL A 43 -6.82 8.98 16.00
N GLN A 44 -6.87 8.18 14.94
CA GLN A 44 -5.79 7.22 14.65
C GLN A 44 -4.82 7.79 13.62
N ASN A 45 -3.52 7.80 13.96
CA ASN A 45 -2.45 8.25 13.08
C ASN A 45 -1.51 7.09 12.72
N CYS A 46 -1.79 6.43 11.61
CA CYS A 46 -1.00 5.30 11.11
C CYS A 46 -0.14 5.71 9.92
N SER A 47 1.10 5.21 9.85
CA SER A 47 2.01 5.43 8.73
C SER A 47 2.11 4.21 7.83
N LEU A 48 2.33 4.46 6.54
CA LEU A 48 2.74 3.46 5.57
C LEU A 48 4.14 3.80 5.08
N THR A 49 5.07 2.85 5.18
CA THR A 49 6.45 3.04 4.76
C THR A 49 6.75 2.20 3.53
N PHE A 50 7.16 2.87 2.45
CA PHE A 50 7.55 2.23 1.20
C PHE A 50 9.06 2.31 1.05
N LYS A 51 9.73 1.16 0.97
CA LYS A 51 11.19 1.05 0.79
C LYS A 51 11.56 -0.16 -0.03
N SER A 52 12.72 -0.10 -0.68
CA SER A 52 13.37 -1.31 -1.19
C SER A 52 13.83 -2.15 -0.01
N ILE A 53 13.64 -3.46 -0.09
CA ILE A 53 14.16 -4.41 0.91
C ILE A 53 15.68 -4.61 0.69
N LEU A 54 16.13 -4.48 -0.56
CA LEU A 54 17.48 -4.86 -0.97
C LEU A 54 18.36 -3.67 -1.38
N HIS A 55 17.81 -2.71 -2.11
CA HIS A 55 18.60 -1.61 -2.66
C HIS A 55 18.74 -0.49 -1.62
N THR A 56 19.93 0.10 -1.55
CA THR A 56 20.30 1.21 -0.65
C THR A 56 19.99 2.56 -1.26
#